data_AF-A0A1I6QHD3-F1
#
_entry.id   AF-A0A1I6QHD3-F1
#
_cell.length_a   1.000
_cell.length_b   1.000
_cell.length_c   1.000
_cell.angle_alpha   90.00
_cell.angle_beta   90.00
_cell.angle_gamma   90.00
#
_symmetry.space_group_name_H-M   'P 1'
#
loop_
_entity.id
_entity.type
_entity.pdbx_description
1 polymer ?
#
loop_
_entity_poly.entity_id
_entity_poly.type
_entity_poly.pdbx_seq_one_letter_code
_entity_poly.pdbx_strand_id
1 'polypeptide(L)' 'MSSNPRPPRSITTPCVQVCIVDGATGLCLGCHRTLQEIGGWSRFTDAERASIMAELPGRAGKATGVGSRQ' A
#
# COMPACT_ATOMS: atom_id res chain seq x y z
N MET A 1 -28.76 -19.87 -4.04
CA MET A 1 -27.80 -18.95 -4.71
C MET A 1 -26.61 -18.80 -3.77
N SER A 2 -25.53 -19.57 -3.96
CA SER A 2 -24.35 -19.50 -3.09
C SER A 2 -23.13 -19.25 -3.96
N SER A 3 -22.84 -17.97 -4.19
CA SER A 3 -21.58 -17.54 -4.78
C SER A 3 -20.54 -17.58 -3.67
N ASN A 4 -19.92 -18.75 -3.45
CA ASN A 4 -18.78 -18.87 -2.54
C ASN A 4 -17.53 -18.38 -3.30
N PRO A 5 -16.99 -17.18 -3.02
CA PRO A 5 -15.83 -16.70 -3.73
C PRO A 5 -14.62 -17.56 -3.32
N ARG A 6 -13.87 -18.05 -4.31
CA ARG A 6 -12.61 -18.75 -4.06
C ARG A 6 -11.67 -17.84 -3.26
N PRO A 7 -10.99 -18.34 -2.22
CA PRO A 7 -10.05 -17.52 -1.45
C PRO A 7 -8.99 -16.94 -2.41
N PRO A 8 -8.71 -15.63 -2.31
CA PRO A 8 -7.76 -14.96 -3.19
C PRO A 8 -6.36 -15.57 -3.02
N ARG A 9 -5.61 -15.64 -4.12
CA ARG A 9 -4.20 -16.04 -4.08
C ARG A 9 -3.44 -15.06 -3.17
N SER A 10 -2.51 -15.56 -2.36
CA SER A 10 -1.66 -14.73 -1.50
C SER A 10 -0.81 -13.79 -2.35
N ILE A 11 -1.18 -12.51 -2.33
CA ILE A 11 -0.47 -11.43 -3.02
C ILE A 11 0.54 -10.85 -2.04
N THR A 12 1.83 -10.84 -2.41
CA THR A 12 2.87 -10.17 -1.63
C THR A 12 2.50 -8.69 -1.47
N THR A 13 2.41 -8.24 -0.22
CA THR A 13 2.05 -6.86 0.10
C THR A 13 2.94 -6.33 1.22
N PRO A 14 3.45 -5.10 1.11
CA PRO A 14 4.22 -4.44 2.16
C PRO A 14 3.31 -3.86 3.27
N CYS A 15 2.06 -4.31 3.35
CA CYS A 15 1.06 -3.76 4.28
C CYS A 15 1.28 -4.27 5.70
N VAL A 16 1.63 -3.36 6.61
CA VAL A 16 1.78 -3.62 8.05
C VAL A 16 0.47 -3.45 8.84
N GLN A 17 -0.68 -3.47 8.15
CA GLN A 17 -2.02 -3.23 8.72
C GLN A 17 -2.20 -1.85 9.38
N VAL A 18 -1.33 -0.89 9.05
CA VAL A 18 -1.48 0.52 9.42
C VAL A 18 -2.02 1.25 8.20
N CYS A 19 -3.20 1.86 8.34
CA CYS A 19 -3.87 2.59 7.26
C CYS A 19 -3.99 4.08 7.61
N ILE A 20 -2.84 4.71 7.89
CA ILE A 20 -2.75 6.15 8.12
C ILE A 20 -2.02 6.75 6.93
N VAL A 21 -2.61 7.73 6.27
CA VAL A 21 -2.01 8.43 5.13
C VAL A 21 -1.53 9.80 5.59
N ASP A 22 -0.29 10.13 5.28
CA ASP A 22 0.24 11.46 5.46
C ASP A 22 -0.44 12.42 4.46
N GLY A 23 -1.13 13.45 4.98
CA GLY A 23 -1.81 14.44 4.15
C GLY A 23 -0.86 15.32 3.34
N ALA A 24 0.40 15.46 3.77
CA ALA A 24 1.39 16.27 3.06
C ALA A 24 1.98 15.53 1.84
N THR A 25 2.31 14.25 2.00
CA THR A 25 2.93 13.44 0.93
C THR A 25 1.96 12.53 0.19
N GLY A 26 0.77 12.27 0.73
CA GLY A 26 -0.19 11.31 0.19
C GLY A 26 0.24 9.85 0.34
N LEU A 27 1.23 9.57 1.20
CA LEU A 27 1.78 8.23 1.43
C LEU A 27 1.26 7.62 2.72
N CYS A 28 1.01 6.31 2.70
CA CYS A 28 0.70 5.56 3.91
C CYS A 28 1.91 5.53 4.85
N LEU A 29 1.76 5.94 6.11
CA LEU A 29 2.81 5.92 7.12
C LEU A 29 3.29 4.50 7.48
N GLY A 30 2.47 3.48 7.22
CA GLY A 30 2.83 2.09 7.47
C GLY A 30 3.58 1.45 6.30
N CYS A 31 2.95 1.46 5.12
CA CYS A 31 3.48 0.77 3.94
C CYS A 31 4.11 1.68 2.89
N HIS A 32 4.14 2.99 3.12
CA HIS A 32 4.72 4.02 2.23
C HIS A 32 4.19 4.01 0.79
N ARG A 33 3.03 3.40 0.58
CA ARG A 33 2.29 3.40 -0.69
C ARG A 33 1.25 4.52 -0.71
N THR A 34 0.97 5.02 -1.90
CA THR A 34 -0.14 5.94 -2.16
C THR A 34 -1.48 5.20 -2.15
N LEU A 35 -2.57 5.94 -1.97
CA LEU A 35 -3.94 5.39 -2.07
C LEU A 35 -4.22 4.75 -3.43
N GLN A 36 -3.68 5.28 -4.52
CA GLN A 36 -3.84 4.72 -5.87
C GLN A 36 -3.17 3.35 -5.99
N GLU A 37 -1.96 3.20 -5.44
CA GLU A 37 -1.27 1.91 -5.41
C GLU A 37 -1.98 0.90 -4.51
N ILE A 38 -2.55 1.35 -3.39
CA ILE A 38 -3.32 0.50 -2.47
C ILE A 38 -4.60 -0.02 -3.17
N GLY A 39 -5.36 0.86 -3.81
CA GLY A 39 -6.59 0.50 -4.53
C GLY A 39 -6.35 -0.37 -5.77
N GLY A 40 -5.21 -0.19 -6.44
CA GLY A 40 -4.80 -0.95 -7.62
C GLY A 40 -4.04 -2.24 -7.34
N TRP A 41 -3.62 -2.51 -6.10
CA TRP A 41 -2.64 -3.55 -5.77
C TRP A 41 -3.00 -4.96 -6.27
N SER A 42 -4.29 -5.30 -6.20
CA SER A 42 -4.80 -6.59 -6.65
C SER A 42 -4.71 -6.77 -8.17
N ARG A 43 -4.68 -5.66 -8.94
CA ARG A 43 -4.62 -5.64 -10.40
C ARG A 43 -3.19 -5.59 -10.94
N PHE A 44 -2.23 -5.16 -10.13
CA PHE A 44 -0.82 -5.15 -10.52
C PHE A 44 -0.25 -6.55 -10.70
N THR A 45 0.63 -6.68 -11.68
CA THR A 45 1.49 -7.84 -11.91
C THR A 45 2.57 -7.95 -10.84
N ASP A 46 3.17 -9.13 -10.68
CA ASP A 46 4.25 -9.33 -9.71
C ASP A 46 5.48 -8.45 -10.02
N ALA A 47 5.73 -8.13 -11.30
CA ALA A 47 6.78 -7.21 -11.72
C ALA A 47 6.51 -5.77 -11.26
N GLU A 48 5.29 -5.26 -11.45
CA GLU A 48 4.88 -3.93 -10.99
C GLU A 48 4.95 -3.84 -9.46
N ARG A 49 4.47 -4.88 -8.75
CA ARG A 49 4.56 -4.96 -7.29
C ARG A 49 6.01 -4.93 -6.81
N ALA A 50 6.89 -5.70 -7.46
CA ALA A 50 8.32 -5.72 -7.14
C ALA A 50 8.97 -4.35 -7.36
N SER A 51 8.63 -3.67 -8.45
CA SER A 51 9.11 -2.31 -8.73
C SER A 51 8.66 -1.33 -7.64
N ILE A 52 7.36 -1.34 -7.28
CA ILE A 52 6.85 -0.46 -6.22
C ILE A 52 7.55 -0.78 -4.90
N MET A 53 7.69 -2.06 -4.53
CA MET A 53 8.37 -2.47 -3.30
C MET A 53 9.84 -2.01 -3.24
N ALA A 54 10.54 -1.99 -4.37
CA ALA A 54 11.91 -1.49 -4.45
C ALA A 54 11.99 0.03 -4.22
N GLU A 55 10.94 0.79 -4.54
CA GLU A 55 10.88 2.24 -4.33
C GLU A 55 10.50 2.63 -2.89
N LEU A 56 9.77 1.79 -2.16
CA LEU A 56 9.27 2.10 -0.80
C LEU A 56 10.35 2.54 0.20
N PRO A 57 11.54 1.92 0.27
CA PRO A 57 12.59 2.36 1.18
C PRO A 57 13.02 3.81 0.93
N GLY A 58 13.02 4.25 -0.34
CA GLY A 58 13.32 5.64 -0.69
C GLY A 58 12.19 6.61 -0.34
N ARG A 59 10.95 6.12 -0.23
CA ARG A 59 9.77 6.89 0.17
C ARG A 59 9.61 6.98 1.69
N ALA A 60 10.10 5.99 2.44
CA ALA A 60 10.06 5.98 3.90
C ALA A 60 10.74 7.21 4.52
N GLY A 61 11.82 7.71 3.91
CA GLY A 61 12.47 8.96 4.33
C GLY A 61 11.68 10.24 4.02
N LYS A 62 10.65 10.16 3.17
CA LYS A 62 9.78 11.30 2.79
C LYS A 62 8.51 11.37 3.63
N ALA A 63 8.06 10.27 4.22
CA ALA A 63 6.93 10.24 5.15
C ALA A 63 7.33 10.90 6.48
N THR A 64 7.51 12.22 6.48
CA THR A 64 7.64 13.03 7.68
C THR A 64 6.30 13.02 8.40
N GLY A 65 6.16 12.16 9.39
CA GLY A 65 4.96 12.07 10.24
C GLY A 65 4.67 13.41 10.93
N VAL A 66 3.94 14.29 10.26
CA VAL A 66 3.37 15.52 10.82
C VAL A 66 1.94 15.69 10.28
N GLY A 67 1.15 14.62 10.39
CA GLY A 67 -0.25 14.59 9.99
C GLY A 67 -1.13 14.22 11.18
N SER A 68 -1.46 15.23 11.98
CA SER A 68 -2.36 15.16 13.13
C SER A 68 -3.72 14.56 12.77
N ARG A 69 -4.17 13.59 13.61
CA ARG A 69 -5.56 13.37 14.05
C ARG A 69 -6.64 13.24 12.96
N GLN A 70 -7.12 12.03 12.70
CA GLN A 70 -8.56 11.66 12.64
C GLN A 70 -8.73 10.19 12.27
#